data_AF-A0A1Y6B9P0-F1
#
_entry.id   AF-A0A1Y6B9P0-F1
#
_cell.length_a   1.000
_cell.length_b   1.000
_cell.length_c   1.000
_cell.angle_alpha   90.00
_cell.angle_beta   90.00
_cell.angle_gamma   90.00
#
_symmetry.space_group_name_H-M   'P 1'
#
loop_
_entity.id
_entity.type
_entity.pdbx_description
1 polymer ?
#
loop_
_entity_poly.entity_id
_entity_poly.type
_entity_poly.pdbx_seq_one_letter_code
_entity_poly.pdbx_strand_id
1 'polypeptide(L)'
;MSRAAYLESLQHRLETLESRMSADRKRLAEGSPRDKVAAAGDLALVESRLAETREKLARLEAEPEGSWEGFKTEVEQDFDYLEREVERLIERPR
;
A
#
# COMPACT_ATOMS: atom_id res chain seq x y z
N MET A 1 -1.96 -13.63 18.89
CA MET A 1 -2.44 -12.27 18.54
C MET A 1 -3.94 -12.37 18.29
N SER A 2 -4.76 -11.44 18.78
CA SER A 2 -6.21 -11.47 18.51
C SER A 2 -6.52 -10.93 17.11
N ARG A 3 -7.68 -11.28 16.55
CA ARG A 3 -8.15 -10.73 15.27
C ARG A 3 -8.19 -9.21 15.27
N ALA A 4 -8.67 -8.61 16.36
CA ALA A 4 -8.73 -7.15 16.52
C ALA A 4 -7.32 -6.52 16.49
N ALA A 5 -6.38 -7.06 17.26
CA ALA A 5 -4.99 -6.56 17.27
C ALA A 5 -4.33 -6.73 15.90
N TYR A 6 -4.64 -7.81 15.18
CA TYR A 6 -4.12 -8.05 13.84
C TYR A 6 -4.67 -7.03 12.83
N LEU A 7 -5.98 -6.78 12.84
CA LEU A 7 -6.59 -5.77 11.99
C LEU A 7 -6.04 -4.36 12.27
N GLU A 8 -5.87 -4.00 13.56
CA GLU A 8 -5.23 -2.75 13.96
C GLU A 8 -3.79 -2.65 13.41
N SER A 9 -3.02 -3.74 13.43
CA SER A 9 -1.68 -3.74 12.84
C SER A 9 -1.68 -3.55 11.32
N LEU A 10 -2.66 -4.11 10.62
CA LEU A 10 -2.82 -3.92 9.17
C LEU A 10 -3.27 -2.50 8.83
N GLN A 11 -4.17 -1.91 9.62
CA GLN A 11 -4.56 -0.51 9.49
C GLN A 11 -3.34 0.41 9.66
N HIS A 12 -2.54 0.19 10.69
CA HIS A 12 -1.33 0.99 10.92
C HIS A 12 -0.30 0.83 9.79
N ARG A 13 -0.16 -0.38 9.23
CA ARG A 13 0.70 -0.65 8.07
C ARG A 13 0.21 0.13 6.83
N LEU A 14 -1.10 0.17 6.59
CA LEU A 14 -1.71 0.95 5.52
C LEU A 14 -1.47 2.46 5.67
N GLU A 15 -1.70 3.00 6.86
CA GLU A 15 -1.47 4.42 7.17
C GLU A 15 0.00 4.82 6.94
N THR A 16 0.92 3.94 7.28
CA THR A 16 2.35 4.13 7.05
C THR A 16 2.67 4.17 5.54
N LEU A 17 2.11 3.26 4.76
CA LEU A 17 2.27 3.24 3.30
C LEU A 17 1.65 4.48 2.64
N GLU A 18 0.45 4.89 3.06
CA GLU A 18 -0.22 6.11 2.59
C GLU A 18 0.64 7.35 2.87
N SER A 19 1.22 7.44 4.07
CA SER A 19 2.09 8.54 4.47
C SER A 19 3.37 8.60 3.63
N ARG A 20 4.01 7.44 3.40
CA ARG A 20 5.19 7.32 2.54
C ARG A 20 4.87 7.73 1.10
N MET A 21 3.80 7.20 0.53
CA MET A 21 3.35 7.55 -0.83
C MET A 21 3.07 9.05 -0.98
N SER A 22 2.44 9.67 0.01
CA SER A 22 2.22 11.12 0.02
C SER A 22 3.53 11.90 0.01
N ALA A 23 4.53 11.46 0.78
CA ALA A 23 5.86 12.07 0.79
C ALA A 23 6.59 11.90 -0.55
N ASP A 24 6.55 10.70 -1.15
CA ASP A 24 7.18 10.43 -2.43
C ASP A 24 6.52 11.21 -3.58
N ARG A 25 5.19 11.33 -3.58
CA ARG A 25 4.45 12.18 -4.52
C ARG A 25 4.91 13.65 -4.43
N LYS A 26 5.08 14.18 -3.21
CA LYS A 26 5.60 15.55 -3.01
C LYS A 26 7.02 15.70 -3.54
N ARG A 27 7.91 14.75 -3.21
CA ARG A 27 9.30 14.75 -3.70
C ARG A 27 9.39 14.68 -5.22
N LEU A 28 8.52 13.89 -5.87
CA LEU A 28 8.45 13.81 -7.32
C LEU A 28 7.89 15.09 -7.94
N ALA A 29 6.89 15.71 -7.32
CA ALA A 29 6.33 16.99 -7.75
C ALA A 29 7.38 18.13 -7.74
N GLU A 30 8.37 18.05 -6.85
CA GLU A 30 9.52 18.96 -6.77
C GLU A 30 10.69 18.55 -7.68
N GLY A 31 10.69 17.32 -8.21
CA GLY A 31 11.74 16.77 -9.05
C GLY A 31 11.76 17.28 -10.51
N SER A 32 12.69 16.75 -11.31
CA SER A 32 12.80 17.12 -12.71
C SER A 32 11.61 16.60 -13.53
N PRO A 33 11.28 17.20 -14.68
CA PRO A 33 10.23 16.69 -15.57
C PRO A 33 10.45 15.24 -16.00
N ARG A 34 11.71 14.82 -16.16
CA ARG A 34 12.07 13.43 -16.50
C ARG A 34 11.71 12.46 -15.37
N ASP A 35 12.01 12.84 -14.13
CA ASP A 35 11.68 12.02 -12.94
C ASP A 35 10.18 11.90 -12.76
N LYS A 36 9.44 13.00 -12.96
CA LYS A 36 7.98 13.02 -12.91
C LYS A 36 7.36 12.04 -13.90
N VAL A 37 7.80 12.05 -15.15
CA VAL A 37 7.28 11.14 -16.18
C VAL A 37 7.66 9.70 -15.89
N ALA A 38 8.92 9.45 -15.49
CA ALA A 38 9.40 8.11 -15.19
C ALA A 38 8.68 7.45 -14.00
N ALA A 39 8.28 8.24 -13.00
CA ALA A 39 7.62 7.74 -11.80
C ALA A 39 6.08 7.80 -11.87
N ALA A 40 5.49 8.59 -12.76
CA ALA A 40 4.03 8.77 -12.81
C ALA A 40 3.25 7.46 -13.03
N GLY A 41 3.75 6.58 -13.90
CA GLY A 41 3.11 5.29 -14.18
C GLY A 41 3.15 4.36 -12.96
N ASP A 42 4.32 4.24 -12.34
CA ASP A 42 4.52 3.41 -11.16
C ASP A 42 3.72 3.96 -9.96
N LEU A 43 3.71 5.29 -9.77
CA LEU A 43 2.94 5.94 -8.72
C LEU A 43 1.43 5.69 -8.88
N ALA A 44 0.90 5.82 -10.09
CA ALA A 44 -0.52 5.56 -10.37
C ALA A 44 -0.89 4.09 -10.09
N LEU A 45 -0.01 3.15 -10.41
CA LEU A 45 -0.23 1.72 -10.13
C LEU A 45 -0.26 1.45 -8.62
N VAL A 46 0.71 2.00 -7.87
CA VAL A 46 0.77 1.83 -6.42
C VAL A 46 -0.43 2.50 -5.73
N GLU A 47 -0.86 3.67 -6.20
CA GLU A 47 -2.06 4.36 -5.70
C GLU A 47 -3.33 3.53 -5.92
N SER A 48 -3.51 2.98 -7.12
CA SER A 48 -4.64 2.10 -7.43
C SER A 48 -4.64 0.88 -6.52
N ARG A 49 -3.48 0.25 -6.36
CA ARG A 49 -3.35 -0.95 -5.53
C ARG A 49 -3.58 -0.65 -4.06
N LEU A 50 -3.13 0.50 -3.56
CA LEU A 50 -3.35 0.92 -2.19
C LEU A 50 -4.83 1.16 -1.89
N ALA A 51 -5.57 1.74 -2.84
CA ALA A 51 -7.02 1.89 -2.74
C ALA A 51 -7.73 0.51 -2.71
N GLU A 52 -7.34 -0.43 -3.56
CA GLU A 52 -7.86 -1.81 -3.54
C GLU A 52 -7.59 -2.51 -2.21
N THR A 53 -6.36 -2.44 -1.68
CA THR A 53 -5.99 -3.05 -0.40
C THR A 53 -6.80 -2.46 0.76
N ARG A 54 -7.06 -1.16 0.74
CA ARG A 54 -7.92 -0.50 1.72
C ARG A 54 -9.35 -1.02 1.68
N GLU A 55 -9.93 -1.18 0.49
CA GLU A 55 -11.26 -1.77 0.35
C GLU A 55 -11.29 -3.22 0.84
N LYS A 56 -10.26 -4.01 0.54
CA LYS A 56 -10.15 -5.38 1.02
C LYS A 56 -10.02 -5.45 2.53
N LEU A 57 -9.23 -4.58 3.14
CA LEU A 57 -9.09 -4.52 4.60
C LEU A 57 -10.44 -4.19 5.27
N ALA A 58 -11.19 -3.23 4.75
CA ALA A 58 -12.53 -2.91 5.26
C ALA A 58 -13.51 -4.09 5.13
N ARG A 59 -13.40 -4.89 4.06
CA ARG A 59 -14.17 -6.14 3.93
C ARG A 59 -13.70 -7.19 4.94
N LEU A 60 -12.40 -7.30 5.21
CA LEU A 60 -11.81 -8.29 6.12
C LEU A 60 -12.25 -8.04 7.57
N GLU A 61 -12.48 -6.78 7.93
CA GLU A 61 -13.08 -6.37 9.19
C GLU A 61 -14.53 -6.87 9.33
N ALA A 62 -15.29 -6.92 8.24
CA ALA A 62 -16.69 -7.34 8.20
C ALA A 62 -16.90 -8.85 8.02
N GLU A 63 -15.89 -9.61 7.60
CA GLU A 63 -16.01 -11.04 7.29
C GLU A 63 -16.26 -11.95 8.52
N PRO A 64 -17.05 -13.03 8.42
CA PRO A 64 -17.12 -14.06 9.44
C PRO A 64 -15.80 -14.85 9.58
N GLU A 65 -15.58 -15.51 10.72
CA GLU A 65 -14.30 -16.20 11.00
C GLU A 65 -13.95 -17.31 9.99
N GLY A 66 -14.94 -17.93 9.33
CA GLY A 66 -14.72 -19.04 8.39
C GLY A 66 -14.04 -18.67 7.06
N SER A 67 -14.17 -17.42 6.60
CA SER A 67 -13.56 -16.89 5.38
C SER A 67 -12.33 -16.02 5.65
N TRP A 68 -12.05 -15.75 6.93
CA TRP A 68 -11.06 -14.75 7.36
C TRP A 68 -9.63 -15.09 6.95
N GLU A 69 -9.18 -16.35 7.07
CA GLU A 69 -7.77 -16.71 6.79
C GLU A 69 -7.38 -16.61 5.31
N GLY A 70 -8.29 -17.00 4.40
CA GLY A 70 -8.04 -16.89 2.97
C GLY A 70 -7.96 -15.43 2.53
N PHE A 71 -8.89 -14.62 3.02
CA PHE A 71 -8.94 -13.20 2.69
C PHE A 71 -7.81 -12.40 3.36
N LYS A 72 -7.41 -12.79 4.57
CA LYS A 72 -6.22 -12.29 5.25
C LYS A 72 -4.95 -12.52 4.43
N THR A 73 -4.76 -13.72 3.89
CA THR A 73 -3.58 -14.05 3.07
C THR A 73 -3.50 -13.16 1.83
N GLU A 74 -4.65 -12.90 1.19
CA GLU A 74 -4.71 -11.99 0.03
C GLU A 74 -4.30 -10.56 0.41
N VAL A 75 -4.81 -10.05 1.54
CA VAL A 75 -4.47 -8.72 2.05
C VAL A 75 -2.98 -8.62 2.41
N GLU A 76 -2.40 -9.66 3.03
CA GLU A 76 -0.96 -9.71 3.33
C GLU A 76 -0.10 -9.65 2.07
N GLN A 77 -0.47 -10.40 1.02
CA GLN A 77 0.23 -10.36 -0.25
C GLN A 77 0.16 -8.98 -0.92
N ASP A 78 -0.98 -8.30 -0.80
CA ASP A 78 -1.14 -6.95 -1.30
C ASP A 78 -0.24 -5.96 -0.55
N PHE A 79 -0.14 -6.08 0.77
CA PHE A 79 0.79 -5.26 1.56
C PHE A 79 2.26 -5.52 1.19
N ASP A 80 2.66 -6.79 1.07
CA ASP A 80 4.04 -7.14 0.70
C ASP A 80 4.40 -6.63 -0.70
N TYR A 81 3.44 -6.63 -1.63
CA TYR A 81 3.61 -6.02 -2.94
C TYR A 81 3.78 -4.50 -2.83
N LEU A 82 2.89 -3.83 -2.10
CA LEU A 82 2.93 -2.37 -1.92
C LEU A 82 4.23 -1.91 -1.27
N GLU A 83 4.73 -2.61 -0.25
CA GLU A 83 6.00 -2.27 0.40
C GLU A 83 7.18 -2.31 -0.57
N ARG A 84 7.27 -3.37 -1.39
CA ARG A 84 8.33 -3.51 -2.39
C ARG A 84 8.25 -2.42 -3.46
N GLU A 85 7.05 -2.08 -3.92
CA GLU A 85 6.89 -1.05 -4.95
C GLU A 85 7.18 0.36 -4.41
N VAL A 86 6.75 0.66 -3.19
CA VAL A 86 7.08 1.92 -2.51
C VAL A 86 8.59 2.02 -2.27
N GLU A 87 9.28 0.93 -1.91
CA GLU A 87 10.74 0.93 -1.81
C GLU A 87 11.43 1.16 -3.16
N ARG A 88 10.96 0.51 -4.23
CA ARG A 88 11.52 0.68 -5.58
C ARG A 88 11.37 2.11 -6.11
N LEU A 89 10.28 2.79 -5.78
CA LEU A 89 10.08 4.21 -6.14
C LEU A 89 11.18 5.10 -5.54
N ILE A 90 11.76 4.72 -4.40
CA ILE A 90 12.82 5.46 -3.71
C ILE A 90 14.20 5.09 -4.25
N GLU A 91 14.43 3.81 -4.58
CA GLU A 91 15.76 3.28 -4.94
C GLU A 91 16.16 3.51 -6.40
N ARG A 92 15.25 3.93 -7.29
CA ARG A 92 15.63 4.20 -8.68
C ARG A 92 16.73 5.28 -8.74
N PRO A 93 17.93 4.98 -9.27
CA PRO A 93 18.96 5.98 -9.46
C PRO A 93 18.45 7.02 -10.45
N ARG A 94 18.49 8.29 -10.03
CA ARG A 94 18.15 9.47 -10.83
C ARG A 94 19.22 9.74 -11.89
#